data_AF-A0A2D4U3V6-F1
#
_entry.id   AF-A0A2D4U3V6-F1
#
_cell.length_a   1.000
_cell.length_b   1.000
_cell.length_c   1.000
_cell.angle_alpha   90.00
_cell.angle_beta   90.00
_cell.angle_gamma   90.00
#
_symmetry.space_group_name_H-M   'P 1'
#
loop_
_entity.id
_entity.type
_entity.pdbx_description
1 polymer ?
#
loop_
_entity_poly.entity_id
_entity_poly.type
_entity_poly.pdbx_seq_one_letter_code
_entity_poly.pdbx_strand_id
1 'polypeptide(L)'
;MSDFREQALRYHAEPTPGKISIEISKPAETVKDLALAYSPGVAEPVREIAADVDNVYKYTAKGNLVAVITNGTAILGLGNLGPMASKPVMEGKALLFKRFANLDSID
;
A
#
# COMPACT_ATOMS: atom_id res chain seq x y z
N MET A 1 24.74 20.86 8.66
CA MET A 1 23.39 20.93 8.05
C MET A 1 23.33 20.35 6.63
N SER A 2 24.41 20.37 5.84
CA SER A 2 24.46 19.70 4.52
C SER A 2 24.23 18.18 4.61
N ASP A 3 24.72 17.56 5.68
CA ASP A 3 24.68 16.12 5.89
C ASP A 3 23.26 15.53 6.00
N PHE A 4 22.37 16.13 6.80
CA PHE A 4 21.01 15.58 6.98
C PHE A 4 20.15 15.65 5.71
N ARG A 5 20.32 16.71 4.91
CA ARG A 5 19.62 16.82 3.62
C ARG A 5 20.02 15.69 2.69
N GLU A 6 21.32 15.44 2.57
CA GLU A 6 21.83 14.37 1.70
C GLU A 6 21.41 12.99 2.21
N GLN A 7 21.50 12.75 3.52
CA GLN A 7 21.00 11.52 4.13
C GLN A 7 19.52 11.29 3.86
N ALA A 8 18.67 12.33 4.00
CA ALA A 8 17.25 12.21 3.72
C ALA A 8 16.99 11.87 2.25
N LEU A 9 17.69 12.50 1.31
CA LEU A 9 17.55 12.21 -0.11
C LEU A 9 17.99 10.78 -0.44
N ARG A 10 19.15 10.35 0.08
CA ARG A 10 19.66 8.98 -0.12
C ARG A 10 18.73 7.94 0.49
N TYR A 11 18.21 8.18 1.69
CA TYR A 11 17.24 7.29 2.35
C TYR A 11 15.97 7.06 1.51
N HIS A 12 15.54 8.04 0.71
CA HIS A 12 14.36 7.88 -0.17
C HIS A 12 14.69 7.29 -1.55
N ALA A 13 15.96 7.23 -1.94
CA ALA A 13 16.38 6.86 -3.30
C ALA A 13 17.12 5.52 -3.37
N GLU A 14 17.89 5.17 -2.34
CA GLU A 14 18.83 4.05 -2.37
C GLU A 14 18.49 2.99 -1.30
N PRO A 15 18.73 1.70 -1.58
CA PRO A 15 19.06 1.12 -2.90
C PRO A 15 17.83 1.03 -3.84
N THR A 16 16.63 1.15 -3.29
CA THR A 16 15.36 1.12 -4.02
C THR A 16 14.58 2.37 -3.62
N PRO A 17 14.06 3.15 -4.59
CA PRO A 17 13.29 4.35 -4.27
C PRO A 17 11.99 4.07 -3.52
N GLY A 18 11.59 5.03 -2.68
CA GLY A 18 10.34 5.00 -1.92
C GLY A 18 10.46 4.27 -0.58
N LYS A 19 9.37 4.26 0.18
CA LYS A 19 9.34 3.72 1.55
C LYS A 19 8.39 2.56 1.76
N ILE A 20 7.66 2.17 0.72
CA ILE A 20 6.66 1.11 0.76
C ILE A 20 6.88 0.14 -0.40
N SER A 21 6.46 -1.11 -0.21
CA SER A 21 6.47 -2.19 -1.20
C SER A 21 5.17 -2.99 -1.09
N ILE A 22 4.87 -3.77 -2.13
CA ILE A 22 3.79 -4.77 -2.11
C ILE A 22 4.44 -6.13 -1.93
N GLU A 23 3.93 -6.92 -0.99
CA GLU A 23 4.39 -8.28 -0.72
C GLU A 23 3.27 -9.29 -0.97
N ILE A 24 3.64 -10.43 -1.53
CA ILE A 24 2.71 -11.53 -1.80
C ILE A 24 2.39 -12.25 -0.48
N SER A 25 1.09 -12.43 -0.19
CA SER A 25 0.62 -13.07 1.05
C SER A 25 0.15 -14.53 0.88
N LYS A 26 0.12 -15.04 -0.37
CA LYS A 26 -0.34 -16.40 -0.72
C LYS A 26 0.67 -17.07 -1.66
N PRO A 27 0.84 -18.40 -1.61
CA PRO A 27 1.67 -19.13 -2.57
C PRO A 27 1.29 -18.80 -4.02
N ALA A 28 2.30 -18.80 -4.90
CA ALA A 28 2.16 -18.49 -6.33
C ALA A 28 3.18 -19.26 -7.20
N GLU A 29 3.77 -20.34 -6.67
CA GLU A 29 4.89 -21.04 -7.29
C GLU A 29 4.46 -22.19 -8.19
N THR A 30 3.28 -22.77 -7.96
CA THR A 30 2.78 -23.93 -8.72
C THR A 30 1.57 -23.60 -9.58
N VAL A 31 1.30 -24.45 -10.58
CA VAL A 31 0.08 -24.36 -11.39
C VAL A 31 -1.18 -24.36 -10.53
N LYS A 32 -1.18 -25.15 -9.45
CA LYS A 32 -2.29 -25.19 -8.50
C LYS A 32 -2.45 -23.87 -7.77
N ASP A 33 -1.36 -23.26 -7.32
CA ASP A 33 -1.40 -21.97 -6.63
C ASP A 33 -1.93 -20.88 -7.55
N LEU A 34 -1.45 -20.82 -8.78
CA LEU A 34 -1.94 -19.87 -9.79
C LEU A 34 -3.42 -20.09 -10.13
N ALA A 35 -3.86 -21.36 -10.21
CA ALA A 35 -5.26 -21.71 -10.44
C ALA A 35 -6.18 -21.31 -9.27
N LEU A 36 -5.66 -21.21 -8.05
CA LEU A 36 -6.39 -20.73 -6.87
C LEU A 36 -6.37 -19.21 -6.75
N ALA A 37 -5.21 -18.59 -6.96
CA ALA A 37 -5.01 -17.15 -6.85
C ALA A 37 -5.72 -16.36 -7.98
N TYR A 38 -5.89 -17.02 -9.13
CA TYR A 38 -6.55 -16.45 -10.31
C TYR A 38 -7.55 -17.44 -10.90
N SER A 39 -7.67 -17.53 -12.22
CA SER A 39 -8.62 -18.42 -12.87
C SER A 39 -8.20 -19.90 -12.78
N PRO A 40 -9.13 -20.83 -12.51
CA PRO A 40 -10.57 -20.61 -12.30
C PRO A 40 -10.97 -20.30 -10.84
N GLY A 41 -10.09 -20.49 -9.86
CA GLY A 41 -10.42 -20.47 -8.43
C GLY A 41 -10.94 -19.14 -7.88
N VAL A 42 -10.48 -18.01 -8.42
CA VAL A 42 -10.92 -16.65 -8.03
C VAL A 42 -12.42 -16.42 -8.26
N ALA A 43 -13.07 -17.23 -9.10
CA ALA A 43 -14.51 -17.15 -9.31
C ALA A 43 -15.33 -17.43 -8.04
N GLU A 44 -14.84 -18.28 -7.13
CA GLU A 44 -15.58 -18.64 -5.92
C GLU A 44 -15.73 -17.47 -4.94
N PRO A 45 -14.67 -16.78 -4.47
CA PRO A 45 -14.85 -15.61 -3.61
C PRO A 45 -15.65 -14.50 -4.29
N VAL A 46 -15.60 -14.37 -5.62
CA VAL A 46 -16.44 -13.41 -6.36
C VAL A 46 -17.93 -13.74 -6.21
N ARG A 47 -18.33 -15.02 -6.38
CA ARG A 47 -19.72 -15.44 -6.21
C ARG A 47 -20.19 -15.25 -4.77
N GLU A 48 -19.35 -15.57 -3.80
CA GLU A 48 -19.65 -15.39 -2.37
C GLU A 48 -19.88 -13.92 -2.00
N ILE A 49 -19.07 -13.00 -2.55
CA ILE A 49 -19.23 -11.55 -2.35
C ILE A 49 -20.47 -11.01 -3.08
N ALA A 50 -20.78 -11.56 -4.25
CA ALA A 50 -22.00 -11.20 -4.98
C ALA A 50 -23.27 -11.64 -4.25
N ALA A 51 -23.22 -12.77 -3.53
CA ALA A 51 -24.33 -13.26 -2.71
C ALA A 51 -24.47 -12.49 -1.39
N ASP A 52 -23.34 -12.14 -0.76
CA ASP A 52 -23.27 -11.33 0.45
C ASP A 52 -22.06 -10.38 0.41
N VAL A 53 -22.34 -9.08 0.31
CA VAL A 53 -21.33 -8.04 0.15
C VAL A 53 -20.32 -8.00 1.31
N ASP A 54 -20.73 -8.37 2.53
CA ASP A 54 -19.88 -8.30 3.71
C ASP A 54 -18.74 -9.33 3.66
N ASN A 55 -18.88 -10.39 2.86
CA ASN A 55 -17.80 -11.34 2.59
C ASN A 55 -16.56 -10.69 1.98
N VAL A 56 -16.64 -9.46 1.47
CA VAL A 56 -15.47 -8.70 1.02
C VAL A 56 -14.43 -8.55 2.15
N TYR A 57 -14.86 -8.45 3.41
CA TYR A 57 -13.97 -8.36 4.57
C TYR A 57 -13.34 -9.70 4.93
N LYS A 58 -13.92 -10.82 4.48
CA LYS A 58 -13.44 -12.17 4.71
C LYS A 58 -12.45 -12.64 3.63
N TYR A 59 -12.74 -12.35 2.36
CA TYR A 59 -12.00 -12.88 1.22
C TYR A 59 -11.04 -11.90 0.54
N THR A 60 -10.91 -10.67 1.07
CA THR A 60 -9.98 -9.67 0.52
C THR A 60 -9.21 -8.95 1.62
N ALA A 61 -8.23 -8.14 1.23
CA ALA A 61 -7.46 -7.30 2.16
C ALA A 61 -8.25 -6.11 2.73
N LYS A 62 -9.52 -5.88 2.32
CA LYS A 62 -10.30 -4.68 2.70
C LYS A 62 -10.37 -4.44 4.20
N GLY A 63 -10.40 -5.49 5.02
CA GLY A 63 -10.47 -5.35 6.49
C GLY A 63 -9.22 -4.75 7.13
N ASN A 64 -8.06 -4.79 6.46
CA ASN A 64 -6.79 -4.28 6.98
C ASN A 64 -6.17 -3.14 6.15
N LEU A 65 -6.69 -2.88 4.94
CA LEU A 65 -6.13 -1.94 3.99
C LEU A 65 -6.67 -0.51 4.19
N VAL A 66 -5.78 0.46 4.36
CA VAL A 66 -6.07 1.89 4.49
C VAL A 66 -5.50 2.68 3.30
N ALA A 67 -6.26 3.61 2.75
CA ALA A 67 -5.78 4.53 1.71
C ALA A 67 -5.43 5.90 2.32
N VAL A 68 -4.21 6.38 2.10
CA VAL A 68 -3.72 7.69 2.55
C VAL A 68 -3.88 8.69 1.41
N ILE A 69 -5.06 9.29 1.30
CA ILE A 69 -5.41 10.14 0.16
C ILE A 69 -5.10 11.61 0.46
N THR A 70 -4.46 12.30 -0.50
CA THR A 70 -4.25 13.75 -0.47
C THR A 70 -4.24 14.35 -1.88
N ASN A 71 -4.54 15.64 -1.99
CA ASN A 71 -4.35 16.41 -3.22
C ASN A 71 -3.07 17.28 -3.20
N GLY A 72 -2.27 17.20 -2.12
CA GLY A 72 -1.01 17.93 -2.00
C GLY A 72 -1.12 19.44 -1.79
N THR A 73 -2.30 19.95 -1.43
CA THR A 73 -2.53 21.38 -1.21
C THR A 73 -2.03 21.91 0.14
N ALA A 74 -1.76 21.03 1.11
CA ALA A 74 -1.24 21.37 2.44
C ALA A 74 -0.21 20.33 2.91
N ILE A 75 1.01 20.40 2.38
CA ILE A 75 2.09 19.46 2.69
C ILE A 75 2.89 20.01 3.88
N LEU A 76 2.53 19.60 5.10
CA LEU A 76 3.18 20.06 6.33
C LEU A 76 3.21 21.61 6.37
N GLY A 77 4.38 22.21 6.64
CA GLY A 77 4.59 23.66 6.56
C GLY A 77 4.97 24.18 5.17
N LEU A 78 4.98 23.34 4.13
CA LEU A 78 5.42 23.69 2.77
C LEU A 78 4.27 24.22 1.90
N GLY A 79 3.02 24.10 2.36
CA GLY A 79 1.84 24.60 1.64
C GLY A 79 1.48 23.74 0.43
N ASN A 80 1.03 24.40 -0.63
CA ASN A 80 0.53 23.75 -1.85
C ASN A 80 1.68 23.53 -2.86
N LEU A 81 2.19 22.30 -2.94
CA LEU A 81 3.17 21.90 -3.95
C LEU A 81 2.63 20.79 -4.88
N GLY A 82 1.34 20.50 -4.78
CA GLY A 82 0.65 19.53 -5.61
C GLY A 82 0.89 18.06 -5.23
N PRO A 83 0.17 17.14 -5.88
CA PRO A 83 0.10 15.74 -5.48
C PRO A 83 1.46 15.02 -5.59
N MET A 84 2.24 15.30 -6.64
CA MET A 84 3.53 14.61 -6.85
C MET A 84 4.54 14.92 -5.75
N ALA A 85 4.62 16.18 -5.29
CA ALA A 85 5.49 16.59 -4.20
C ALA A 85 5.04 16.03 -2.83
N SER A 86 3.78 15.60 -2.71
CA SER A 86 3.24 15.06 -1.46
C SER A 86 3.56 13.58 -1.24
N LYS A 87 3.92 12.83 -2.29
CA LYS A 87 4.13 11.37 -2.24
C LYS A 87 5.07 10.92 -1.10
N PRO A 88 6.26 11.54 -0.89
CA PRO A 88 7.12 11.13 0.21
C PRO A 88 6.43 11.25 1.57
N VAL A 89 5.57 12.24 1.78
CA VAL A 89 4.85 12.38 3.05
C VAL A 89 3.79 11.30 3.21
N MET A 90 3.08 10.94 2.13
CA MET A 90 2.00 9.94 2.21
C MET A 90 2.54 8.51 2.34
N GLU A 91 3.59 8.15 1.59
CA GLU A 91 4.33 6.90 1.82
C GLU A 91 4.86 6.83 3.26
N GLY A 92 5.29 7.96 3.82
CA GLY A 92 5.70 8.05 5.22
C GLY A 92 4.57 7.69 6.18
N LYS A 93 3.34 8.18 5.94
CA LYS A 93 2.17 7.80 6.74
C LYS A 93 1.81 6.32 6.60
N ALA A 94 1.86 5.78 5.38
CA ALA A 94 1.62 4.36 5.13
C ALA A 94 2.64 3.48 5.88
N LEU A 95 3.92 3.85 5.86
CA LEU A 95 4.97 3.20 6.64
C LEU A 95 4.66 3.23 8.14
N LEU A 96 4.19 4.36 8.67
CA LEU A 96 3.84 4.47 10.09
C LEU A 96 2.65 3.58 10.45
N PHE A 97 1.61 3.52 9.61
CA PHE A 97 0.48 2.61 9.78
C PHE A 97 0.93 1.15 9.89
N LYS A 98 1.81 0.72 8.99
CA LYS A 98 2.35 -0.64 9.03
C LYS A 98 3.23 -0.88 10.25
N ARG A 99 4.18 0.02 10.52
CA ARG A 99 5.20 -0.15 11.56
C ARG A 99 4.63 -0.20 12.98
N PHE A 100 3.59 0.59 13.25
CA PHE A 100 3.06 0.80 14.60
C PHE A 100 1.71 0.14 14.86
N ALA A 101 0.91 -0.12 13.82
CA ALA A 101 -0.42 -0.71 13.97
C ALA A 101 -0.65 -1.97 13.11
N ASN A 102 0.34 -2.40 12.32
CA ASN A 102 0.24 -3.51 11.38
C ASN A 102 -0.93 -3.37 10.37
N LEU A 103 -1.31 -2.13 10.06
CA LEU A 103 -2.27 -1.84 9.01
C LEU A 103 -1.56 -1.82 7.66
N ASP A 104 -2.11 -2.50 6.67
CA ASP A 104 -1.63 -2.38 5.29
C ASP A 104 -2.11 -1.04 4.72
N SER A 105 -1.27 -0.35 3.96
CA SER A 105 -1.60 0.99 3.50
C SER A 105 -1.02 1.30 2.14
N ILE A 106 -1.78 2.07 1.35
CA ILE A 106 -1.38 2.62 0.06
C ILE A 106 -1.57 4.14 0.06
N ASP A 107 -0.76 4.87 -0.70
CA ASP A 107 -0.80 6.34 -0.82
C ASP A 107 -1.36 6.85 -2.16
#